data_AF-A0A2J8V4C5-F1
#
_entry.id   AF-A0A2J8V4C5-F1
#
_cell.length_a   1.000
_cell.length_b   1.000
_cell.length_c   1.000
_cell.angle_alpha   90.00
_cell.angle_beta   90.00
_cell.angle_gamma   90.00
#
_symmetry.space_group_name_H-M   'P 1'
#
loop_
_entity.id
_entity.type
_entity.pdbx_description
1 polymer ?
#
loop_
_entity_poly.entity_id
_entity_poly.type
_entity_poly.pdbx_seq_one_letter_code
_entity_poly.pdbx_strand_id
1 'polypeptide(L)'
;ASSCGLSAWRVLSGSPYYKQVTNGGDRVTAVPKTLGLLRMLSVKFYSRQGQEQDGIFKMSLSPDGILLAAIHFSGKLSIWAIPSLKQQGEWSQNEQVLD
;
A
#
# COMPACT_ATOMS: atom_id res chain seq x y z
N ALA A 1 -0.22 -1.77 13.83
CA ALA A 1 0.39 -1.17 12.62
C ALA A 1 1.00 0.19 12.91
N SER A 2 0.23 1.20 13.35
CA SER A 2 0.78 2.52 13.72
C SER A 2 1.79 2.46 14.89
N SER A 3 1.55 1.58 15.87
CA SER A 3 2.51 1.25 16.95
C SER A 3 3.84 0.69 16.44
N CYS A 4 3.88 0.21 15.20
CA CYS A 4 5.05 -0.36 14.54
C CYS A 4 5.65 0.62 13.52
N GLY A 5 5.28 1.90 13.56
CA GLY A 5 5.77 2.93 12.64
C GLY A 5 5.13 2.93 11.25
N LEU A 6 4.11 2.10 11.00
CA LEU A 6 3.43 2.06 9.70
C LEU A 6 2.31 3.10 9.62
N SER A 7 2.31 3.89 8.55
CA SER A 7 1.25 4.86 8.22
C SER A 7 0.67 4.58 6.83
N ALA A 8 -0.62 4.86 6.65
CA ALA A 8 -1.30 4.73 5.37
C ALA A 8 -1.71 6.11 4.87
N TRP A 9 -1.56 6.36 3.57
CA TRP A 9 -1.85 7.66 2.95
C TRP A 9 -2.69 7.45 1.70
N ARG A 10 -3.67 8.33 1.46
CA ARG A 10 -4.45 8.35 0.22
C ARG A 10 -4.11 9.58 -0.61
N VAL A 11 -4.15 9.42 -1.93
CA VAL A 11 -4.03 10.52 -2.89
C VAL A 11 -5.33 11.30 -2.96
N LEU A 12 -5.24 12.62 -3.07
CA LEU A 12 -6.35 13.56 -3.24
C LEU A 12 -6.19 14.30 -4.58
N SER A 13 -7.31 14.69 -5.18
CA SER A 13 -7.32 15.46 -6.44
C SER A 13 -6.97 16.94 -6.28
N GLY A 14 -6.72 17.41 -5.06
CA GLY A 14 -6.40 18.81 -4.76
C GLY A 14 -5.65 18.93 -3.44
N SER A 15 -5.13 20.11 -3.15
CA SER A 15 -4.37 20.40 -1.92
C SER A 15 -5.09 19.84 -0.67
N PRO A 16 -4.40 19.10 0.22
CA PRO A 16 -2.94 18.90 0.30
C PRO A 16 -2.38 17.74 -0.54
N TYR A 17 -3.14 17.20 -1.51
CA TYR A 17 -2.80 16.08 -2.41
C TYR A 17 -2.59 14.72 -1.75
N TYR A 18 -2.23 14.68 -0.47
CA TYR A 18 -2.12 13.47 0.32
C TYR A 18 -2.72 13.68 1.70
N LYS A 19 -3.42 12.67 2.21
CA LYS A 19 -3.95 12.67 3.57
C LYS A 19 -3.69 11.31 4.20
N GLN A 20 -3.19 11.32 5.43
CA GLN A 20 -3.05 10.11 6.23
C GLN A 20 -4.43 9.50 6.50
N VAL A 21 -4.56 8.20 6.27
CA VAL A 21 -5.75 7.42 6.60
C VAL A 21 -5.72 7.11 8.09
N THR A 22 -6.72 7.58 8.84
CA THR A 22 -6.87 7.32 10.28
C THR A 22 -8.07 6.40 10.51
N ASN A 23 -8.00 5.58 11.56
CA ASN A 23 -9.09 4.63 11.91
C ASN A 23 -10.35 5.33 12.45
N GLY A 24 -10.27 6.62 12.78
CA GLY A 24 -11.42 7.41 13.24
C GLY A 24 -12.23 7.88 12.04
N GLY A 25 -13.46 7.38 11.92
CA GLY A 25 -14.35 7.63 10.79
C GLY A 25 -14.34 9.09 10.35
N ASP A 26 -13.67 9.34 9.21
CA ASP A 26 -13.94 10.51 8.38
C ASP A 26 -15.44 10.41 8.09
N ARG A 27 -16.26 11.19 8.82
CA ARG A 27 -17.67 11.38 8.47
C ARG A 27 -17.62 11.94 7.05
N VAL A 28 -17.81 11.06 6.08
CA VAL A 28 -17.88 11.43 4.67
C VAL A 28 -18.96 12.49 4.61
N THR A 29 -18.57 13.75 4.44
CA THR A 29 -19.52 14.80 4.12
C THR A 29 -20.22 14.32 2.86
N ALA A 30 -21.51 14.02 2.98
CA ALA A 30 -22.31 13.49 1.89
C ALA A 30 -22.33 14.55 0.77
N VAL A 31 -21.43 14.40 -0.20
CA VAL A 31 -21.44 15.23 -1.39
C VAL A 31 -22.71 14.85 -2.17
N PRO A 32 -23.55 15.81 -2.59
CA PRO A 32 -24.78 15.52 -3.32
C PRO A 32 -24.54 14.62 -4.53
N LYS A 33 -25.40 13.61 -4.71
CA LYS A 33 -25.27 12.49 -5.68
C LYS A 33 -25.36 12.88 -7.16
N THR A 34 -25.30 14.15 -7.52
CA THR A 34 -25.58 14.62 -8.89
C THR A 34 -24.38 14.70 -9.84
N LEU A 35 -23.16 14.34 -9.40
CA LEU A 35 -21.96 14.35 -10.26
C LEU A 35 -21.24 12.98 -10.36
N GLY A 36 -21.90 11.91 -9.92
CA GLY A 36 -21.28 10.59 -9.68
C GLY A 36 -20.81 9.80 -10.90
N LEU A 37 -21.15 10.21 -12.13
CA LEU A 37 -20.82 9.43 -13.34
C LEU A 37 -19.46 9.77 -13.97
N LEU A 38 -18.82 10.89 -13.58
CA LEU A 38 -17.58 11.37 -14.21
C LEU A 38 -16.31 11.06 -13.40
N ARG A 39 -16.42 10.51 -12.18
CA ARG A 39 -15.28 10.31 -11.28
C ARG A 39 -14.54 8.98 -11.47
N MET A 40 -15.05 8.09 -12.33
CA MET A 40 -14.44 6.79 -12.65
C MET A 40 -13.18 6.89 -13.54
N LEU A 41 -12.88 8.05 -14.12
CA LEU A 41 -11.87 8.21 -15.17
C LEU A 41 -10.52 8.81 -14.68
N SER A 42 -10.30 8.92 -13.37
CA SER A 42 -9.09 9.57 -12.83
C SER A 42 -8.39 8.75 -11.76
N VAL A 43 -8.10 7.49 -12.07
CA VAL A 43 -6.93 6.79 -11.51
C VAL A 43 -5.92 6.65 -12.64
N LYS A 44 -5.41 7.78 -13.12
CA LYS A 44 -4.17 7.76 -13.90
C LYS A 44 -3.07 7.44 -12.90
N PHE A 45 -2.67 6.18 -12.85
CA PHE A 45 -1.47 5.76 -12.15
C PHE A 45 -0.33 6.63 -12.67
N TYR A 46 0.23 7.47 -11.80
CA TYR A 46 1.49 8.15 -12.07
C TYR A 46 2.60 7.10 -11.99
N SER A 47 2.64 6.17 -12.95
CA SER A 47 3.87 5.43 -13.19
C SER A 47 4.88 6.45 -13.70
N ARG A 48 5.92 6.69 -12.92
CA ARG A 48 7.10 7.37 -13.46
C ARG A 48 7.63 6.44 -14.54
N GLN A 49 7.42 6.81 -15.80
CA GLN A 49 7.91 6.10 -16.97
C GLN A 49 9.39 5.70 -16.73
N GLY A 50 9.68 4.39 -16.63
CA GLY A 50 11.05 3.88 -16.49
C GLY A 50 11.43 3.25 -15.14
N GLN A 51 10.53 3.20 -14.16
CA GLN A 51 10.69 2.41 -12.92
C GLN A 51 9.35 1.72 -12.64
N GLU A 52 9.05 0.62 -13.34
CA GLU A 52 7.92 -0.23 -12.95
C GLU A 52 8.23 -0.84 -11.59
N GLN A 53 7.77 -0.18 -10.53
CA GLN A 53 7.81 -0.74 -9.18
C GLN A 53 6.63 -1.69 -9.05
N ASP A 54 6.96 -2.95 -8.78
CA ASP A 54 5.99 -3.99 -8.48
C ASP A 54 5.17 -3.59 -7.24
N GLY A 55 3.85 -3.50 -7.42
CA GLY A 55 2.97 -3.06 -6.35
C GLY A 55 2.78 -4.16 -5.30
N ILE A 56 2.39 -3.76 -4.09
CA ILE A 56 2.11 -4.71 -3.00
C ILE A 56 0.63 -5.09 -2.99
N PHE A 57 0.35 -6.38 -3.10
CA PHE A 57 -1.00 -6.94 -3.00
C PHE A 57 -1.45 -7.08 -1.54
N LYS A 58 -0.58 -7.62 -0.68
CA LYS A 58 -0.89 -7.86 0.73
C LYS A 58 0.36 -7.75 1.61
N MET A 59 0.16 -7.33 2.86
CA MET A 59 1.19 -7.34 3.89
C MET A 59 0.68 -7.94 5.20
N SER A 60 1.60 -8.50 6.00
CA SER A 60 1.33 -8.97 7.36
C SER A 60 2.52 -8.69 8.27
N LEU A 61 2.26 -8.18 9.48
CA LEU A 61 3.27 -8.11 10.53
C LEU A 61 3.43 -9.47 11.19
N SER A 62 4.64 -9.81 11.59
CA SER A 62 4.86 -10.90 12.53
C SER A 62 4.22 -10.59 13.89
N PRO A 63 3.87 -11.61 14.70
CA PRO A 63 3.23 -11.39 16.00
C PRO A 63 4.04 -10.53 16.97
N ASP A 64 5.37 -10.60 16.89
CA ASP A 64 6.31 -9.78 17.67
C ASP A 64 6.49 -8.36 17.12
N GLY A 65 5.97 -8.06 15.92
CA GLY A 65 6.07 -6.77 15.26
C GLY A 65 7.46 -6.41 14.72
N ILE A 66 8.39 -7.37 14.67
CA ILE A 66 9.79 -7.14 14.23
C ILE A 66 9.93 -7.34 12.72
N LEU A 67 9.04 -8.09 12.09
CA LEU A 67 9.07 -8.38 10.65
C LEU A 67 7.77 -7.97 9.96
N LEU A 68 7.90 -7.60 8.69
CA LEU A 68 6.80 -7.38 7.76
C LEU A 68 6.98 -8.29 6.54
N ALA A 69 6.03 -9.17 6.31
CA ALA A 69 5.93 -9.94 5.08
C ALA A 69 5.08 -9.19 4.05
N ALA A 70 5.53 -9.14 2.80
CA ALA A 70 4.84 -8.48 1.69
C ALA A 70 4.78 -9.40 0.47
N ILE A 71 3.58 -9.55 -0.10
CA ILE A 71 3.34 -10.24 -1.37
C ILE A 71 3.10 -9.18 -2.44
N HIS A 72 3.88 -9.24 -3.51
CA HIS A 72 3.83 -8.30 -4.63
C HIS A 72 2.89 -8.81 -5.73
N PHE A 73 2.47 -7.94 -6.65
CA PHE A 73 1.60 -8.34 -7.77
C PHE A 73 2.28 -9.31 -8.73
N SER A 74 3.61 -9.28 -8.85
CA SER A 74 4.36 -10.30 -9.61
C SER A 74 4.35 -11.70 -8.98
N GLY A 75 3.81 -11.85 -7.77
CA GLY A 75 3.91 -13.08 -6.98
C GLY A 75 5.18 -13.19 -6.14
N LYS A 76 6.08 -12.21 -6.21
CA LYS A 76 7.26 -12.12 -5.35
C LYS A 76 6.89 -11.99 -3.87
N LEU A 77 7.63 -12.67 -3.00
CA LEU A 77 7.54 -12.54 -1.54
C LEU A 77 8.77 -11.75 -1.05
N SER A 78 8.58 -10.76 -0.18
CA SER A 78 9.70 -10.15 0.53
C SER A 78 9.43 -9.97 2.02
N ILE A 79 10.51 -10.02 2.81
CA ILE A 79 10.51 -9.86 4.27
C ILE A 79 11.33 -8.63 4.63
N TRP A 80 10.82 -7.81 5.54
CA TRP A 80 11.43 -6.55 5.95
C TRP A 80 11.53 -6.45 7.47
N ALA A 81 12.64 -5.93 7.97
CA ALA A 81 12.81 -5.65 9.40
C ALA A 81 12.15 -4.32 9.79
N ILE A 82 11.38 -4.32 10.87
CA ILE A 82 10.68 -3.16 11.43
C ILE A 82 11.42 -2.69 12.70
N PRO A 83 11.53 -1.37 12.95
CA PRO A 83 10.97 -0.26 12.16
C PRO A 83 11.87 0.20 11.01
N SER A 84 13.05 -0.40 10.85
CA SER A 84 14.08 0.08 9.92
C SER A 84 13.69 0.03 8.44
N LEU A 85 12.68 -0.79 8.09
CA LEU A 85 12.29 -1.14 6.72
C LEU A 85 13.49 -1.59 5.87
N LYS A 86 14.42 -2.33 6.46
CA LYS A 86 15.50 -3.00 5.72
C LYS A 86 15.02 -4.37 5.23
N GLN A 87 15.07 -4.61 3.93
CA GLN A 87 14.75 -5.91 3.33
C GLN A 87 15.72 -6.98 3.86
N GLN A 88 15.16 -8.06 4.41
CA GLN A 88 15.88 -9.22 4.94
C GLN A 88 15.96 -10.36 3.93
N GLY A 89 14.95 -10.48 3.05
CA GLY A 89 14.90 -11.52 2.04
C GLY A 89 13.84 -11.23 0.98
N GLU A 90 14.03 -11.81 -0.20
CA GLU A 90 13.15 -11.71 -1.35
C GLU A 90 13.22 -12.99 -2.18
N TRP A 91 12.05 -13.47 -2.61
CA TRP A 91 11.90 -14.68 -3.41
C TRP A 91 10.93 -14.43 -4.55
N SER A 92 11.40 -14.65 -5.77
CA SER A 92 10.58 -14.67 -6.98
C SER A 92 9.52 -15.78 -6.88
N GLN A 93 8.44 -15.65 -7.65
CA GLN A 93 7.36 -16.64 -7.62
C GLN A 93 7.84 -18.08 -7.87
N ASN A 94 8.81 -18.25 -8.77
CA ASN A 94 9.35 -19.56 -9.14
C ASN A 94 10.24 -20.19 -8.05
N GLU A 95 10.68 -19.42 -7.05
CA GLU A 95 11.53 -19.88 -5.96
C GLU A 95 10.71 -20.30 -4.74
N GLN A 96 9.38 -20.07 -4.75
CA GLN A 96 8.45 -20.38 -3.67
C GLN A 96 7.85 -21.79 -3.83
N VAL A 97 8.71 -22.79 -3.99
CA VAL A 97 8.30 -24.19 -4.07
C VAL A 97 8.32 -24.81 -2.67
N LEU A 98 7.27 -25.53 -2.29
CA LEU A 98 7.27 -26.40 -1.12
C LEU A 98 7.92 -27.73 -1.53
N ASP A 99 9.02 -28.09 -0.89
CA ASP A 99 9.59 -29.44 -0.95
C ASP A 99 8.63 -30.48 -0.30
#